data_AF-A0A7S3NAM1-F1
#
_entry.id   AF-A0A7S3NAM1-F1
#
_cell.length_a   1.000
_cell.length_b   1.000
_cell.length_c   1.000
_cell.angle_alpha   90.00
_cell.angle_beta   90.00
_cell.angle_gamma   90.00
#
_symmetry.space_group_name_H-M   'P 1'
#
loop_
_entity.id
_entity.type
_entity.pdbx_description
1 polymer ?
#
loop_
_entity_poly.entity_id
_entity_poly.type
_entity_poly.pdbx_seq_one_letter_code
_entity_poly.pdbx_strand_id
1 'polypeptide(L)'
;DNPAVEEEAPQESPENDPHHDMNDGQDRHEQPHEESPEEHKGHHDAEEDDGYRQIQEEHEKYEEGKQKHFYDSIDPDEFVMPGVFDVEIKLADNQVKIVSVEVEKAVREKPYIGGFVNRRNEIKYHHAFTQTDQQSTYHPQKLTREVQTYQYNTKSSLMMREFGTQMEKPGLFIDKRKDKVIKPKPYFSSDEWKKQRWDRTLYIQCQIRGWFARRRAAELRKKRNDRDLELLRKQEELRKKEEETHKREIERRMHPKKEKDFEILYEELEAWRLSETKKIKASTELKEEEKKLALQQLLYKETKILQQIDRLKIIANVANKEEKINKFLKAMSDPKNWERSDERMTEVHTPFTTRAKELMDLYNGLKLPYLSIDERLDVLLHTKWTVREFDCNLTREIVDLIDREADMLNRGRSESSLEGLRKRLANLFLQFIETPEFNPEAARFQKVPRELLKQTQSIIFE
;
A
#
# COMPACT_ATOMS: atom_id res chain seq x y z
N ASP A 1 -49.45 -4.72 48.66
CA ASP A 1 -49.12 -3.65 47.69
C ASP A 1 -48.02 -2.76 48.20
N ASN A 2 -46.78 -3.06 47.78
CA ASN A 2 -45.72 -2.07 47.63
C ASN A 2 -44.68 -2.64 46.64
N PRO A 3 -44.34 -1.93 45.56
CA PRO A 3 -43.52 -2.47 44.48
C PRO A 3 -42.02 -2.16 44.62
N ALA A 4 -41.26 -3.05 43.98
CA ALA A 4 -39.92 -2.95 43.38
C ALA A 4 -39.09 -1.67 43.59
N VAL A 5 -37.87 -1.89 44.11
CA VAL A 5 -36.70 -1.03 43.88
C VAL A 5 -35.74 -1.84 43.02
N GLU A 6 -35.46 -1.33 41.82
CA GLU A 6 -34.42 -1.82 40.90
C GLU A 6 -33.04 -1.39 41.43
N GLU A 7 -32.11 -2.34 41.53
CA GLU A 7 -30.68 -2.08 41.73
C GLU A 7 -29.93 -2.47 40.45
N GLU A 8 -29.24 -1.49 39.87
CA GLU A 8 -28.39 -1.61 38.68
C GLU A 8 -27.12 -2.43 38.97
N ALA A 9 -26.80 -3.36 38.09
CA ALA A 9 -25.55 -4.11 38.07
C ALA A 9 -24.47 -3.38 37.24
N PRO A 10 -23.21 -3.28 37.69
CA PRO A 10 -22.12 -2.72 36.89
C PRO A 10 -21.52 -3.75 35.92
N GLN A 11 -21.16 -3.26 34.73
CA GLN A 11 -20.55 -3.98 33.62
C GLN A 11 -19.08 -4.36 33.91
N GLU A 12 -18.77 -5.66 33.85
CA GLU A 12 -17.40 -6.17 33.80
C GLU A 12 -16.88 -6.23 32.36
N SER A 13 -15.61 -5.85 32.19
CA SER A 13 -14.86 -5.86 30.93
C SER A 13 -14.26 -7.26 30.69
N PRO A 14 -14.20 -7.79 29.45
CA PRO A 14 -13.49 -9.04 29.19
C PRO A 14 -12.00 -8.82 28.95
N GLU A 15 -11.19 -9.52 29.74
CA GLU A 15 -9.75 -9.69 29.59
C GLU A 15 -9.39 -10.51 28.33
N ASN A 16 -8.21 -10.19 27.79
CA ASN A 16 -7.57 -10.80 26.63
C ASN A 16 -7.14 -12.24 26.89
N ASP A 17 -7.38 -13.13 25.91
CA ASP A 17 -6.77 -14.46 25.82
C ASP A 17 -5.93 -14.59 24.53
N PRO A 18 -4.88 -15.43 24.50
CA PRO A 18 -3.71 -15.26 23.64
C PRO A 18 -3.77 -15.97 22.28
N HIS A 19 -2.96 -15.42 21.37
CA HIS A 19 -2.80 -15.76 19.97
C HIS A 19 -2.37 -17.21 19.68
N HIS A 20 -2.99 -17.74 18.63
CA HIS A 20 -2.76 -19.01 17.97
C HIS A 20 -1.49 -18.97 17.10
N ASP A 21 -0.65 -19.99 17.25
CA ASP A 21 0.66 -20.15 16.62
C ASP A 21 0.50 -20.74 15.20
N MET A 22 0.91 -19.99 14.16
CA MET A 22 0.96 -20.44 12.77
C MET A 22 2.40 -20.72 12.38
N ASN A 23 2.68 -21.98 12.05
CA ASN A 23 4.01 -22.51 11.78
C ASN A 23 4.18 -22.70 10.27
N ASP A 24 4.86 -21.76 9.61
CA ASP A 24 5.27 -21.88 8.21
C ASP A 24 6.71 -22.41 8.13
N GLY A 25 6.85 -23.56 7.48
CA GLY A 25 8.14 -24.15 7.15
C GLY A 25 8.66 -23.56 5.84
N GLN A 26 9.90 -23.06 5.87
CA GLN A 26 10.67 -22.79 4.66
C GLN A 26 12.09 -23.36 4.77
N ASP A 27 12.48 -23.93 3.65
CA ASP A 27 13.66 -24.74 3.39
C ASP A 27 14.98 -24.00 3.60
N ARG A 28 15.95 -24.72 4.19
CA ARG A 28 17.33 -24.27 4.35
C ARG A 28 18.12 -24.56 3.07
N HIS A 29 18.66 -23.52 2.45
CA HIS A 29 19.80 -23.65 1.55
C HIS A 29 21.10 -23.43 2.33
N GLU A 30 21.95 -24.45 2.32
CA GLU A 30 23.33 -24.41 2.81
C GLU A 30 24.22 -23.63 1.83
N GLN A 31 25.10 -22.76 2.36
CA GLN A 31 26.25 -22.23 1.65
C GLN A 31 27.52 -22.40 2.52
N PRO A 32 28.70 -22.55 1.90
CA PRO A 32 29.90 -23.08 2.54
C PRO A 32 30.77 -22.00 3.20
N HIS A 33 31.58 -22.45 4.15
CA HIS A 33 32.63 -21.73 4.86
C HIS A 33 33.67 -21.08 3.93
N GLU A 34 34.06 -19.84 4.25
CA GLU A 34 35.32 -19.22 3.81
C GLU A 34 36.19 -18.84 5.01
N GLU A 35 37.49 -18.96 4.79
CA GLU A 35 38.60 -19.07 5.74
C GLU A 35 39.10 -17.70 6.27
N SER A 36 39.67 -17.73 7.48
CA SER A 36 40.37 -16.61 8.12
C SER A 36 41.78 -16.40 7.57
N PRO A 37 42.30 -15.15 7.50
CA PRO A 37 43.74 -14.91 7.36
C PRO A 37 44.42 -14.41 8.65
N GLU A 38 45.72 -14.68 8.67
CA GLU A 38 46.64 -14.82 9.80
C GLU A 38 47.24 -13.51 10.35
N GLU A 39 47.75 -13.61 11.59
CA GLU A 39 48.55 -12.61 12.30
C GLU A 39 50.00 -12.51 11.76
N HIS A 40 50.52 -11.29 11.60
CA HIS A 40 51.96 -11.05 11.43
C HIS A 40 52.51 -10.13 12.53
N LYS A 41 53.51 -10.65 13.27
CA LYS A 41 54.36 -9.93 14.22
C LYS A 41 55.63 -9.44 13.51
N GLY A 42 56.08 -8.23 13.84
CA GLY A 42 57.42 -7.71 13.50
C GLY A 42 57.99 -6.86 14.64
N HIS A 43 59.20 -7.20 15.09
CA HIS A 43 60.06 -6.44 16.02
C HIS A 43 61.07 -5.60 15.21
N HIS A 44 61.44 -4.42 15.71
CA HIS A 44 62.72 -3.79 15.39
C HIS A 44 63.19 -2.85 16.52
N ASP A 45 64.49 -2.92 16.80
CA ASP A 45 65.22 -2.42 17.96
C ASP A 45 65.75 -0.97 17.85
N ALA A 46 66.33 -0.52 18.96
CA ALA A 46 66.81 0.81 19.34
C ALA A 46 68.13 1.27 18.69
N GLU A 47 68.20 2.55 18.25
CA GLU A 47 69.44 3.31 17.99
C GLU A 47 69.16 4.81 17.64
N GLU A 48 68.61 5.65 18.54
CA GLU A 48 68.48 7.12 18.29
C GLU A 48 68.57 8.02 19.57
N ASP A 49 69.45 7.71 20.53
CA ASP A 49 69.47 8.41 21.85
C ASP A 49 70.63 9.43 22.07
N ASP A 50 71.50 9.67 21.08
CA ASP A 50 72.66 10.59 21.22
C ASP A 50 72.42 12.03 20.71
N GLY A 51 71.34 12.30 19.98
CA GLY A 51 71.04 13.63 19.43
C GLY A 51 70.47 14.64 20.43
N TYR A 52 69.86 14.18 21.52
CA TYR A 52 69.08 15.04 22.43
C TYR A 52 69.89 15.72 23.54
N ARG A 53 71.10 15.23 23.87
CA ARG A 53 71.93 15.85 24.93
C ARG A 53 72.71 17.07 24.46
N GLN A 54 73.12 17.12 23.19
CA GLN A 54 73.92 18.23 22.63
C GLN A 54 73.09 19.52 22.46
N ILE A 55 71.78 19.40 22.25
CA ILE A 55 70.86 20.53 22.07
C ILE A 55 70.50 21.20 23.40
N GLN A 56 70.59 20.48 24.53
CA GLN A 56 70.28 21.03 25.86
C GLN A 56 71.42 21.90 26.44
N GLU A 57 72.67 21.54 26.20
CA GLU A 57 73.84 22.31 26.68
C GLU A 57 74.05 23.64 25.92
N GLU A 58 73.61 23.71 24.66
CA GLU A 58 73.64 24.97 23.87
C GLU A 58 72.52 25.94 24.27
N HIS A 59 71.39 25.44 24.77
CA HIS A 59 70.26 26.25 25.23
C HIS A 59 70.52 26.90 26.60
N GLU A 60 71.26 26.24 27.50
CA GLU A 60 71.57 26.78 28.84
C GLU A 60 72.61 27.92 28.80
N LYS A 61 73.51 27.96 27.81
CA LYS A 61 74.47 29.06 27.63
C LYS A 61 73.89 30.34 27.02
N TYR A 62 72.70 30.27 26.43
CA TYR A 62 72.02 31.40 25.80
C TYR A 62 71.17 32.24 26.78
N GLU A 63 70.84 31.71 27.97
CA GLU A 63 69.99 32.42 28.96
C GLU A 63 70.77 33.28 29.97
N GLU A 64 72.09 33.12 30.13
CA GLU A 64 72.89 33.89 31.12
C GLU A 64 73.19 35.36 30.72
N GLY A 65 72.61 35.87 29.63
CA GLY A 65 73.08 37.09 28.97
C GLY A 65 72.10 38.26 28.80
N LYS A 66 70.86 38.24 29.33
CA LYS A 66 69.92 39.36 29.11
C LYS A 66 69.33 39.99 30.38
N GLN A 67 69.41 41.32 30.36
CA GLN A 67 69.04 42.28 31.40
C GLN A 67 67.62 42.08 31.91
N LYS A 68 67.44 42.18 33.24
CA LYS A 68 66.12 42.20 33.90
C LYS A 68 65.25 43.30 33.28
N HIS A 69 64.05 42.92 32.88
CA HIS A 69 63.12 43.80 32.19
C HIS A 69 62.54 44.83 33.17
N PHE A 70 62.23 46.04 32.69
CA PHE A 70 61.68 47.17 33.45
C PHE A 70 60.47 46.82 34.36
N TYR A 71 59.75 45.75 34.03
CA TYR A 71 58.58 45.27 34.76
C TYR A 71 58.90 44.36 35.96
N ASP A 72 60.15 43.91 36.15
CA ASP A 72 60.59 43.12 37.31
C ASP A 72 60.85 43.98 38.56
N SER A 73 60.67 45.30 38.47
CA SER A 73 60.94 46.30 39.53
C SER A 73 59.69 47.03 40.04
N ILE A 74 58.49 46.53 39.73
CA ILE A 74 57.23 47.11 40.22
C ILE A 74 56.56 46.10 41.16
N ASP A 75 56.42 46.46 42.44
CA ASP A 75 55.68 45.64 43.41
C ASP A 75 54.20 45.56 43.00
N PRO A 76 53.56 44.37 42.94
CA PRO A 76 52.35 44.15 42.13
C PRO A 76 51.02 44.61 42.75
N ASP A 77 51.02 45.19 43.96
CA ASP A 77 49.80 45.31 44.76
C ASP A 77 49.12 46.70 44.77
N GLU A 78 49.56 47.69 43.97
CA GLU A 78 48.91 49.03 43.96
C GLU A 78 48.63 49.65 42.57
N PHE A 79 48.77 48.95 41.44
CA PHE A 79 48.45 49.53 40.12
C PHE A 79 47.05 49.18 39.60
N VAL A 80 46.10 50.11 39.71
CA VAL A 80 44.75 50.01 39.10
C VAL A 80 44.68 50.83 37.82
N MET A 81 44.50 50.17 36.67
CA MET A 81 44.47 50.84 35.36
C MET A 81 43.25 51.78 35.25
N PRO A 82 43.45 53.09 34.96
CA PRO A 82 42.36 54.05 34.80
C PRO A 82 41.57 53.82 33.50
N GLY A 83 40.29 54.20 33.48
CA GLY A 83 39.37 53.94 32.36
C GLY A 83 39.62 54.78 31.10
N VAL A 84 40.37 55.88 31.21
CA VAL A 84 40.91 56.64 30.09
C VAL A 84 42.31 57.09 30.49
N PHE A 85 43.29 56.92 29.61
CA PHE A 85 44.61 57.52 29.81
C PHE A 85 45.17 58.08 28.50
N ASP A 86 45.92 59.15 28.64
CA ASP A 86 46.50 59.88 27.54
C ASP A 86 47.89 59.31 27.24
N VAL A 87 48.11 58.91 25.97
CA VAL A 87 49.39 58.38 25.50
C VAL A 87 50.03 59.38 24.56
N GLU A 88 51.27 59.76 24.85
CA GLU A 88 52.10 60.57 23.96
C GLU A 88 52.68 59.68 22.85
N ILE A 89 52.20 59.88 21.62
CA ILE A 89 52.72 59.18 20.45
C ILE A 89 53.60 60.16 19.68
N LYS A 90 54.88 59.82 19.52
CA LYS A 90 55.78 60.51 18.60
C LYS A 90 55.58 59.95 17.20
N LEU A 91 55.07 60.79 16.29
CA LEU A 91 55.03 60.42 14.87
C LEU A 91 56.41 60.59 14.24
N ALA A 92 56.61 60.00 13.05
CA ALA A 92 57.91 59.95 12.36
C ALA A 92 58.55 61.33 12.11
N ASP A 93 57.75 62.41 12.07
CA ASP A 93 58.21 63.80 11.88
C ASP A 93 58.58 64.51 13.21
N ASN A 94 58.81 63.75 14.29
CA ASN A 94 59.21 64.24 15.62
C ASN A 94 58.21 65.18 16.34
N GLN A 95 56.97 65.28 15.85
CA GLN A 95 55.88 65.94 16.58
C GLN A 95 55.20 64.96 17.56
N VAL A 96 54.92 65.44 18.77
CA VAL A 96 54.25 64.67 19.83
C VAL A 96 52.76 64.93 19.76
N LYS A 97 51.95 63.87 19.61
CA LYS A 97 50.49 63.95 19.67
C LYS A 97 50.00 63.15 20.87
N ILE A 98 49.20 63.80 21.72
CA ILE A 98 48.55 63.15 22.85
C ILE A 98 47.24 62.55 22.35
N VAL A 99 47.09 61.23 22.49
CA VAL A 99 45.87 60.50 22.13
C VAL A 99 45.26 59.92 23.39
N SER A 100 44.02 60.34 23.69
CA SER A 100 43.21 59.79 24.76
C SER A 100 42.69 58.43 24.36
N VAL A 101 43.08 57.39 25.09
CA VAL A 101 42.62 56.01 24.85
C VAL A 101 41.61 55.65 25.93
N GLU A 102 40.37 55.41 25.52
CA GLU A 102 39.33 54.80 26.37
C GLU A 102 39.58 53.31 26.50
N VAL A 103 39.64 52.82 27.74
CA VAL A 103 39.87 51.41 28.08
C VAL A 103 38.55 50.80 28.51
N GLU A 104 37.92 50.03 27.62
CA GLU A 104 36.80 49.17 27.98
C GLU A 104 37.31 47.95 28.77
N LYS A 105 36.95 47.89 30.06
CA LYS A 105 37.26 46.75 30.91
C LYS A 105 36.29 45.61 30.61
N ALA A 106 36.80 44.42 30.33
CA ALA A 106 35.98 43.23 30.14
C ALA A 106 35.15 42.95 31.40
N VAL A 107 33.81 42.96 31.26
CA VAL A 107 32.86 42.80 32.38
C VAL A 107 32.73 41.34 32.83
N ARG A 108 33.24 40.38 32.04
CA ARG A 108 33.18 38.94 32.33
C ARG A 108 34.58 38.36 32.40
N GLU A 109 34.80 37.47 33.36
CA GLU A 109 36.01 36.66 33.43
C GLU A 109 36.16 35.84 32.15
N LYS A 110 37.35 35.83 31.57
CA LYS A 110 37.65 35.04 30.39
C LYS A 110 37.43 33.56 30.73
N PRO A 111 36.53 32.83 30.03
CA PRO A 111 36.33 31.42 30.30
C PRO A 111 37.61 30.62 30.03
N TYR A 112 37.95 29.71 30.93
CA TYR A 112 39.14 28.86 30.79
C TYR A 112 38.86 27.72 29.80
N ILE A 113 39.40 27.84 28.59
CA ILE A 113 39.22 26.85 27.50
C ILE A 113 40.43 25.87 27.44
N GLY A 114 41.29 25.89 28.46
CA GLY A 114 42.52 25.11 28.53
C GLY A 114 43.79 25.95 28.32
N GLY A 115 44.92 25.35 28.69
CA GLY A 115 46.22 26.00 28.72
C GLY A 115 47.25 25.17 29.49
N PHE A 116 48.47 25.67 29.58
CA PHE A 116 49.56 25.04 30.32
C PHE A 116 50.21 26.03 31.30
N VAL A 117 50.70 25.51 32.41
CA VAL A 117 51.36 26.29 33.46
C VAL A 117 52.82 25.90 33.50
N ASN A 118 53.71 26.89 33.39
CA ASN A 118 55.13 26.66 33.58
C ASN A 118 55.43 26.53 35.07
N ARG A 119 55.92 25.37 35.52
CA ARG A 119 56.14 25.08 36.95
C ARG A 119 57.32 25.85 37.58
N ARG A 120 58.28 26.35 36.81
CA ARG A 120 59.42 27.11 37.37
C ARG A 120 59.07 28.56 37.70
N ASN A 121 58.16 29.17 36.94
CA ASN A 121 57.86 30.61 37.02
C ASN A 121 56.38 30.87 37.38
N GLU A 122 55.57 29.81 37.51
CA GLU A 122 54.13 29.80 37.80
C GLU A 122 53.20 30.58 36.84
N ILE A 123 53.73 31.07 35.72
CA ILE A 123 52.95 31.79 34.70
C ILE A 123 52.04 30.81 33.93
N LYS A 124 50.76 31.18 33.80
CA LYS A 124 49.74 30.41 33.07
C LYS A 124 49.57 30.92 31.64
N TYR A 125 49.73 30.04 30.67
CA TYR A 125 49.48 30.32 29.26
C TYR A 125 48.13 29.74 28.84
N HIS A 126 47.21 30.59 28.38
CA HIS A 126 45.90 30.17 27.88
C HIS A 126 45.94 29.97 26.37
N HIS A 127 45.26 28.95 25.85
CA HIS A 127 45.11 28.77 24.40
C HIS A 127 44.33 29.94 23.78
N ALA A 128 44.76 30.39 22.59
CA ALA A 128 44.07 31.43 21.84
C ALA A 128 42.83 30.85 21.16
N PHE A 129 41.71 31.58 21.24
CA PHE A 129 40.47 31.28 20.52
C PHE A 129 40.15 32.48 19.62
N THR A 130 40.06 32.26 18.30
CA THR A 130 39.63 33.27 17.33
C THR A 130 38.21 32.95 16.89
N GLN A 131 37.29 33.87 17.17
CA GLN A 131 35.87 33.72 16.85
C GLN A 131 35.60 34.23 15.42
N THR A 132 35.23 33.33 14.52
CA THR A 132 34.35 33.64 13.38
C THR A 132 33.07 32.87 13.58
N ASP A 133 31.93 33.57 13.64
CA ASP A 133 30.63 32.96 13.87
C ASP A 133 30.26 32.01 12.70
N GLN A 134 30.12 30.71 12.98
CA GLN A 134 29.65 29.73 12.00
C GLN A 134 28.11 29.75 11.94
N GLN A 135 27.54 29.86 10.73
CA GLN A 135 26.09 29.76 10.56
C GLN A 135 25.60 28.31 10.77
N SER A 136 24.46 28.16 11.43
CA SER A 136 23.87 26.85 11.73
C SER A 136 23.34 26.16 10.47
N THR A 137 23.92 25.00 10.14
CA THR A 137 23.45 24.15 9.04
C THR A 137 22.27 23.30 9.52
N TYR A 138 21.13 23.36 8.81
CA TYR A 138 19.96 22.53 9.10
C TYR A 138 20.18 21.08 8.61
N HIS A 139 20.05 20.11 9.52
CA HIS A 139 20.09 18.69 9.19
C HIS A 139 18.71 18.05 9.45
N PRO A 140 17.97 17.61 8.41
CA PRO A 140 16.70 16.95 8.61
C PRO A 140 16.90 15.58 9.28
N GLN A 141 16.04 15.26 10.26
CA GLN A 141 16.06 13.96 10.95
C GLN A 141 15.71 12.83 9.99
N LYS A 142 16.68 11.95 9.71
CA LYS A 142 16.48 10.68 9.01
C LYS A 142 16.50 9.56 10.04
N LEU A 143 15.32 9.09 10.43
CA LEU A 143 15.17 8.00 11.39
C LEU A 143 14.87 6.70 10.63
N THR A 144 15.76 5.71 10.73
CA THR A 144 15.50 4.33 10.32
C THR A 144 15.39 3.45 11.57
N ARG A 145 14.45 2.49 11.56
CA ARG A 145 14.24 1.54 12.65
C ARG A 145 14.52 0.13 12.14
N GLU A 146 15.76 -0.11 11.75
CA GLU A 146 16.21 -1.45 11.39
C GLU A 146 16.68 -2.16 12.67
N VAL A 147 16.16 -3.35 12.91
CA VAL A 147 16.58 -4.20 14.03
C VAL A 147 17.00 -5.53 13.43
N GLN A 148 18.20 -5.97 13.75
CA GLN A 148 18.68 -7.29 13.38
C GLN A 148 18.01 -8.33 14.27
N THR A 149 17.25 -9.25 13.67
CA THR A 149 16.69 -10.40 14.38
C THR A 149 17.80 -11.41 14.66
N TYR A 150 18.18 -11.57 15.93
CA TYR A 150 19.19 -12.53 16.39
C TYR A 150 18.58 -13.54 17.37
N GLN A 151 19.02 -14.80 17.30
CA GLN A 151 18.62 -15.83 18.26
C GLN A 151 19.56 -15.82 19.47
N TYR A 152 19.07 -15.31 20.60
CA TYR A 152 19.83 -15.33 21.86
C TYR A 152 19.90 -16.75 22.43
N ASN A 153 21.12 -17.23 22.66
CA ASN A 153 21.37 -18.49 23.35
C ASN A 153 22.21 -18.24 24.60
N THR A 154 21.68 -18.60 25.76
CA THR A 154 22.42 -18.48 27.03
C THR A 154 23.38 -19.65 27.20
N LYS A 155 24.64 -19.36 27.51
CA LYS A 155 25.67 -20.35 27.85
C LYS A 155 26.17 -20.09 29.26
N SER A 156 26.25 -21.12 30.09
CA SER A 156 26.77 -21.03 31.46
C SER A 156 28.23 -21.49 31.53
N SER A 157 29.07 -20.74 32.25
CA SER A 157 30.43 -21.14 32.63
C SER A 157 30.48 -21.50 34.12
N LEU A 158 31.15 -22.61 34.47
CA LEU A 158 31.37 -23.01 35.86
C LEU A 158 32.81 -22.67 36.26
N MET A 159 32.99 -22.05 37.43
CA MET A 159 34.31 -21.81 38.04
C MET A 159 34.68 -22.93 39.01
N MET A 160 35.98 -23.19 39.18
CA MET A 160 36.47 -24.14 40.17
C MET A 160 36.13 -23.66 41.58
N ARG A 161 35.64 -24.56 42.43
CA ARG A 161 35.37 -24.29 43.85
C ARG A 161 36.28 -25.13 44.72
N GLU A 162 37.06 -24.47 45.58
CA GLU A 162 37.92 -25.15 46.55
C GLU A 162 37.14 -25.56 47.81
N PHE A 163 37.60 -26.66 48.43
CA PHE A 163 37.11 -27.12 49.72
C PHE A 163 38.29 -27.70 50.52
N GLY A 164 38.37 -27.37 51.81
CA GLY A 164 39.40 -27.88 52.72
C GLY A 164 38.75 -28.67 53.85
N THR A 165 39.36 -29.80 54.22
CA THR A 165 38.91 -30.64 55.33
C THR A 165 40.04 -30.78 56.35
N GLN A 166 39.74 -30.49 57.62
CA GLN A 166 40.70 -30.63 58.72
C GLN A 166 40.39 -31.89 59.53
N MET A 167 41.39 -32.78 59.68
CA MET A 167 41.25 -33.98 60.51
C MET A 167 41.33 -33.64 61.99
N GLU A 168 40.49 -34.26 62.80
CA GLU A 168 40.46 -34.05 64.25
C GLU A 168 41.69 -34.67 64.94
N LYS A 169 42.36 -33.88 65.79
CA LYS A 169 43.53 -34.31 66.57
C LYS A 169 43.45 -33.74 67.99
N PRO A 170 43.85 -34.49 69.04
CA PRO A 170 43.89 -33.97 70.40
C PRO A 170 44.76 -32.71 70.49
N GLY A 171 44.21 -31.65 71.09
CA GLY A 171 44.85 -30.33 71.20
C GLY A 171 44.51 -29.34 70.07
N LEU A 172 43.84 -29.78 69.00
CA LEU A 172 43.35 -28.91 67.93
C LEU A 172 41.85 -28.64 68.10
N PHE A 173 41.46 -27.36 68.15
CA PHE A 173 40.05 -26.99 68.20
C PHE A 173 39.44 -26.99 66.79
N ILE A 174 38.38 -27.78 66.61
CA ILE A 174 37.57 -27.83 65.38
C ILE A 174 36.12 -27.53 65.76
N ASP A 175 35.50 -26.54 65.09
CA ASP A 175 34.10 -26.21 65.30
C ASP A 175 33.18 -27.17 64.51
N LYS A 176 32.43 -28.00 65.25
CA LYS A 176 31.53 -29.02 64.69
C LYS A 176 30.06 -28.60 64.65
N ARG A 177 29.72 -27.36 65.03
CA ARG A 177 28.32 -26.93 65.22
C ARG A 177 27.46 -27.03 63.95
N LYS A 178 28.07 -26.86 62.77
CA LYS A 178 27.38 -26.92 61.46
C LYS A 178 27.46 -28.29 60.79
N ASP A 179 28.16 -29.24 61.41
CA ASP A 179 28.37 -30.57 60.85
C ASP A 179 27.08 -31.39 60.91
N LYS A 180 26.90 -32.27 59.92
CA LYS A 180 25.72 -33.15 59.82
C LYS A 180 26.17 -34.60 59.81
N VAL A 181 25.67 -35.40 60.75
CA VAL A 181 25.86 -36.84 60.76
C VAL A 181 24.85 -37.48 59.81
N ILE A 182 25.32 -38.07 58.71
CA ILE A 182 24.47 -38.68 57.69
C ILE A 182 24.59 -40.20 57.79
N LYS A 183 23.46 -40.91 57.85
CA LYS A 183 23.41 -42.37 57.76
C LYS A 183 23.51 -42.82 56.30
N PRO A 184 24.35 -43.82 55.96
CA PRO A 184 24.50 -44.26 54.58
C PRO A 184 23.21 -44.89 54.07
N LYS A 185 22.82 -44.53 52.84
CA LYS A 185 21.78 -45.22 52.07
C LYS A 185 22.41 -46.42 51.34
N PRO A 186 21.60 -47.38 50.82
CA PRO A 186 22.11 -48.44 49.96
C PRO A 186 22.98 -47.84 48.85
N TYR A 187 24.20 -48.34 48.72
CA TYR A 187 25.11 -47.89 47.68
C TYR A 187 24.61 -48.40 46.33
N PHE A 188 24.41 -47.50 45.39
CA PHE A 188 24.02 -47.84 44.04
C PHE A 188 25.29 -48.02 43.21
N SER A 189 25.54 -49.25 42.80
CA SER A 189 26.79 -49.59 42.13
C SER A 189 26.86 -48.96 40.73
N SER A 190 28.08 -48.76 40.25
CA SER A 190 28.30 -48.22 38.90
C SER A 190 27.69 -49.12 37.81
N ASP A 191 27.64 -50.43 38.03
CA ASP A 191 27.07 -51.40 37.07
C ASP A 191 25.54 -51.41 37.09
N GLU A 192 24.90 -51.30 38.27
CA GLU A 192 23.45 -51.09 38.38
C GLU A 192 23.01 -49.78 37.69
N TRP A 193 23.82 -48.71 37.83
CA TRP A 193 23.56 -47.45 37.15
C TRP A 193 23.66 -47.56 35.63
N LYS A 194 24.69 -48.24 35.12
CA LYS A 194 24.82 -48.50 33.68
C LYS A 194 23.64 -49.29 33.16
N LYS A 195 23.23 -50.35 33.86
CA LYS A 195 22.07 -51.17 33.49
C LYS A 195 20.79 -50.33 33.44
N GLN A 196 20.52 -49.56 34.50
CA GLN A 196 19.35 -48.69 34.54
C GLN A 196 19.37 -47.65 33.40
N ARG A 197 20.53 -47.04 33.11
CA ARG A 197 20.66 -46.12 31.98
C ARG A 197 20.37 -46.82 30.65
N TRP A 198 20.84 -48.06 30.47
CA TRP A 198 20.59 -48.83 29.26
C TRP A 198 19.09 -49.08 29.06
N ASP A 199 18.40 -49.58 30.09
CA ASP A 199 16.96 -49.85 30.05
C ASP A 199 16.14 -48.58 29.75
N ARG A 200 16.51 -47.46 30.39
CA ARG A 200 15.87 -46.16 30.13
C ARG A 200 16.15 -45.64 28.73
N THR A 201 17.37 -45.80 28.24
CA THR A 201 17.76 -45.41 26.88
C THR A 201 16.97 -46.21 25.85
N LEU A 202 16.84 -47.53 26.04
CA LEU A 202 16.03 -48.38 25.17
C LEU A 202 14.57 -47.92 25.15
N TYR A 203 13.99 -47.64 26.31
CA TYR A 203 12.62 -47.14 26.39
C TYR A 203 12.44 -45.83 25.62
N ILE A 204 13.33 -44.85 25.83
CA ILE A 204 13.32 -43.57 25.12
C ILE A 204 13.44 -43.79 23.61
N GLN A 205 14.36 -44.64 23.15
CA GLN A 205 14.53 -44.97 21.74
C GLN A 205 13.27 -45.59 21.12
N CYS A 206 12.61 -46.51 21.83
CA CYS A 206 11.34 -47.10 21.37
C CYS A 206 10.23 -46.03 21.22
N GLN A 207 10.11 -45.13 22.20
CA GLN A 207 9.12 -44.04 22.11
C GLN A 207 9.42 -43.06 20.97
N ILE A 208 10.68 -42.70 20.78
CA ILE A 208 11.13 -41.80 19.70
C ILE A 208 10.86 -42.43 18.33
N ARG A 209 11.17 -43.73 18.14
CA ARG A 209 10.85 -44.45 16.90
C ARG A 209 9.35 -44.45 16.62
N GLY A 210 8.53 -44.69 17.64
CA GLY A 210 7.08 -44.61 17.53
C GLY A 210 6.59 -43.20 17.18
N TRP A 211 7.18 -42.17 17.78
CA TRP A 211 6.87 -40.76 17.47
C TRP A 211 7.22 -40.39 16.03
N PHE A 212 8.41 -40.78 15.53
CA PHE A 212 8.79 -40.56 14.13
C PHE A 212 7.83 -41.23 13.15
N ALA A 213 7.43 -42.48 13.43
CA ALA A 213 6.46 -43.19 12.60
C ALA A 213 5.08 -42.49 12.58
N ARG A 214 4.59 -42.05 13.75
CA ARG A 214 3.33 -41.30 13.84
C ARG A 214 3.40 -39.96 13.12
N ARG A 215 4.51 -39.21 13.26
CA ARG A 215 4.73 -37.93 12.57
C ARG A 215 4.70 -38.11 11.05
N ARG A 216 5.43 -39.12 10.54
CA ARG A 216 5.43 -39.45 9.11
C ARG A 216 4.06 -39.88 8.60
N ALA A 217 3.33 -40.71 9.36
CA ALA A 217 1.97 -41.11 9.00
C ALA A 217 0.99 -39.93 8.98
N ALA A 218 1.12 -38.99 9.92
CA ALA A 218 0.32 -37.76 9.94
C ALA A 218 0.61 -36.88 8.72
N GLU A 219 1.87 -36.71 8.35
CA GLU A 219 2.28 -35.97 7.15
C GLU A 219 1.69 -36.59 5.87
N LEU A 220 1.78 -37.92 5.73
CA LEU A 220 1.21 -38.63 4.57
C LEU A 220 -0.32 -38.53 4.52
N ARG A 221 -1.00 -38.61 5.66
CA ARG A 221 -2.46 -38.38 5.74
C ARG A 221 -2.82 -36.96 5.35
N LYS A 222 -2.04 -35.97 5.80
CA LYS A 222 -2.24 -34.57 5.40
C LYS A 222 -2.11 -34.40 3.89
N LYS A 223 -1.01 -34.88 3.29
CA LYS A 223 -0.81 -34.84 1.82
C LYS A 223 -1.95 -35.51 1.03
N ARG A 224 -2.45 -36.64 1.50
CA ARG A 224 -3.61 -37.31 0.89
C ARG A 224 -4.87 -36.44 1.00
N ASN A 225 -5.19 -35.97 2.21
CA ASN A 225 -6.38 -35.16 2.44
C ASN A 225 -6.33 -33.84 1.66
N ASP A 226 -5.17 -33.21 1.56
CA ASP A 226 -4.96 -31.98 0.78
C ASP A 226 -5.20 -32.26 -0.71
N ARG A 227 -4.67 -33.37 -1.24
CA ARG A 227 -4.92 -33.81 -2.63
C ARG A 227 -6.40 -34.11 -2.89
N ASP A 228 -7.07 -34.81 -1.97
CA ASP A 228 -8.49 -35.12 -2.08
C ASP A 228 -9.33 -33.83 -2.05
N LEU A 229 -8.97 -32.87 -1.20
CA LEU A 229 -9.61 -31.55 -1.10
C LEU A 229 -9.40 -30.73 -2.39
N GLU A 230 -8.20 -30.73 -2.96
CA GLU A 230 -7.93 -30.08 -4.25
C GLU A 230 -8.75 -30.69 -5.39
N LEU A 231 -8.89 -32.02 -5.42
CA LEU A 231 -9.72 -32.70 -6.41
C LEU A 231 -11.20 -32.35 -6.26
N LEU A 232 -11.71 -32.31 -5.03
CA LEU A 232 -13.08 -31.89 -4.75
C LEU A 232 -13.33 -30.45 -5.19
N ARG A 233 -12.41 -29.52 -4.87
CA ARG A 233 -12.51 -28.11 -5.31
C ARG A 233 -12.55 -28.00 -6.84
N LYS A 234 -11.66 -28.72 -7.55
CA LYS A 234 -11.66 -28.74 -9.02
C LYS A 234 -12.96 -29.31 -9.59
N GLN A 235 -13.50 -30.37 -8.99
CA GLN A 235 -14.79 -30.93 -9.41
C GLN A 235 -15.94 -29.94 -9.17
N GLU A 236 -15.98 -29.27 -8.03
CA GLU A 236 -16.98 -28.23 -7.75
C GLU A 236 -16.88 -27.05 -8.72
N GLU A 237 -15.67 -26.61 -9.06
CA GLU A 237 -15.46 -25.56 -10.06
C GLU A 237 -15.93 -25.99 -11.45
N LEU A 238 -15.66 -27.23 -11.86
CA LEU A 238 -16.16 -27.76 -13.13
C LEU A 238 -17.68 -27.83 -13.14
N ARG A 239 -18.30 -28.35 -12.07
CA ARG A 239 -19.76 -28.37 -11.92
C ARG A 239 -20.38 -26.97 -11.97
N LYS A 240 -19.79 -26.00 -11.26
CA LYS A 240 -20.24 -24.60 -11.32
C LYS A 240 -20.12 -24.03 -12.73
N LYS A 241 -19.03 -24.31 -13.44
CA LYS A 241 -18.86 -23.90 -14.85
C LYS A 241 -19.91 -24.54 -15.75
N GLU A 242 -20.21 -25.83 -15.58
CA GLU A 242 -21.28 -26.54 -16.31
C GLU A 242 -22.67 -25.97 -15.99
N GLU A 243 -22.95 -25.66 -14.72
CA GLU A 243 -24.20 -25.01 -14.31
C GLU A 243 -24.31 -23.60 -14.90
N GLU A 244 -23.22 -22.83 -14.96
CA GLU A 244 -23.18 -21.52 -15.60
C GLU A 244 -23.39 -21.60 -17.11
N THR A 245 -22.76 -22.56 -17.81
CA THR A 245 -22.98 -22.74 -19.25
C THR A 245 -24.42 -23.18 -19.52
N HIS A 246 -24.97 -24.06 -18.70
CA HIS A 246 -26.36 -24.50 -18.79
C HIS A 246 -27.35 -23.35 -18.56
N LYS A 247 -27.12 -22.53 -17.52
CA LYS A 247 -27.92 -21.31 -17.25
C LYS A 247 -27.88 -20.35 -18.43
N ARG A 248 -26.68 -20.09 -19.00
CA ARG A 248 -26.53 -19.24 -20.18
C ARG A 248 -27.28 -19.80 -21.38
N GLU A 249 -27.28 -21.12 -21.58
CA GLU A 249 -28.02 -21.75 -22.68
C GLU A 249 -29.53 -21.58 -22.50
N ILE A 250 -30.05 -21.80 -21.29
CA ILE A 250 -31.46 -21.56 -20.96
C ILE A 250 -31.81 -20.08 -21.20
N GLU A 251 -30.98 -19.15 -20.73
CA GLU A 251 -31.19 -17.72 -20.94
C GLU A 251 -31.23 -17.34 -22.43
N ARG A 252 -30.36 -17.94 -23.26
CA ARG A 252 -30.36 -17.72 -24.72
C ARG A 252 -31.66 -18.18 -25.38
N ARG A 253 -32.28 -19.25 -24.86
CA ARG A 253 -33.58 -19.75 -25.35
C ARG A 253 -34.75 -18.89 -24.87
N MET A 254 -34.72 -18.46 -23.61
CA MET A 254 -35.79 -17.68 -23.00
C MET A 254 -35.77 -16.21 -23.43
N HIS A 255 -34.58 -15.63 -23.63
CA HIS A 255 -34.38 -14.21 -23.95
C HIS A 255 -33.29 -14.05 -25.04
N PRO A 256 -33.58 -14.41 -26.30
CA PRO A 256 -32.62 -14.30 -27.40
C PRO A 256 -32.25 -12.84 -27.66
N LYS A 257 -30.95 -12.53 -27.65
CA LYS A 257 -30.44 -11.16 -27.90
C LYS A 257 -29.60 -11.05 -29.15
N LYS A 258 -28.73 -12.04 -29.39
CA LYS A 258 -27.80 -12.05 -30.53
C LYS A 258 -28.44 -12.74 -31.73
N GLU A 259 -27.93 -12.44 -32.92
CA GLU A 259 -28.34 -13.13 -34.16
C GLU A 259 -28.17 -14.64 -34.06
N LYS A 260 -27.04 -15.11 -33.51
CA LYS A 260 -26.78 -16.53 -33.23
C LYS A 260 -27.78 -17.18 -32.28
N ASP A 261 -28.44 -16.41 -31.41
CA ASP A 261 -29.47 -16.95 -30.51
C ASP A 261 -30.76 -17.21 -31.28
N PHE A 262 -31.09 -16.32 -32.24
CA PHE A 262 -32.22 -16.49 -33.13
C PHE A 262 -31.98 -17.61 -34.15
N GLU A 263 -30.76 -17.79 -34.65
CA GLU A 263 -30.38 -18.94 -35.50
C GLU A 263 -30.71 -20.27 -34.83
N ILE A 264 -30.35 -20.44 -33.54
CA ILE A 264 -30.68 -21.64 -32.77
C ILE A 264 -32.20 -21.85 -32.69
N LEU A 265 -32.98 -20.79 -32.44
CA LEU A 265 -34.44 -20.91 -32.39
C LEU A 265 -35.05 -21.31 -33.74
N TYR A 266 -34.49 -20.82 -34.85
CA TYR A 266 -34.92 -21.23 -36.19
C TYR A 266 -34.56 -22.69 -36.49
N GLU A 267 -33.35 -23.12 -36.12
CA GLU A 267 -32.90 -24.52 -36.26
C GLU A 267 -33.77 -25.47 -35.44
N GLU A 268 -34.08 -25.12 -34.17
CA GLU A 268 -34.96 -25.90 -33.31
C GLU A 268 -36.40 -25.97 -33.86
N LEU A 269 -36.91 -24.85 -34.37
CA LEU A 269 -38.23 -24.80 -35.01
C LEU A 269 -38.28 -25.66 -36.28
N GLU A 270 -37.24 -25.62 -37.10
CA GLU A 270 -37.14 -26.44 -38.30
C GLU A 270 -37.04 -27.93 -37.95
N ALA A 271 -36.24 -28.29 -36.95
CA ALA A 271 -36.14 -29.67 -36.44
C ALA A 271 -37.50 -30.16 -35.90
N TRP A 272 -38.23 -29.32 -35.17
CA TRP A 272 -39.58 -29.61 -34.70
C TRP A 272 -40.56 -29.80 -35.89
N ARG A 273 -40.56 -28.91 -36.87
CA ARG A 273 -41.38 -29.04 -38.09
C ARG A 273 -41.08 -30.35 -38.83
N LEU A 274 -39.79 -30.68 -39.01
CA LEU A 274 -39.37 -31.89 -39.71
C LEU A 274 -39.76 -33.16 -38.95
N SER A 275 -39.63 -33.19 -37.63
CA SER A 275 -40.03 -34.33 -36.81
C SER A 275 -41.55 -34.52 -36.79
N GLU A 276 -42.31 -33.44 -36.64
CA GLU A 276 -43.78 -33.49 -36.59
C GLU A 276 -44.38 -33.82 -37.96
N THR A 277 -43.85 -33.26 -39.05
CA THR A 277 -44.26 -33.65 -40.42
C THR A 277 -43.96 -35.12 -40.70
N LYS A 278 -42.81 -35.65 -40.28
CA LYS A 278 -42.49 -37.09 -40.39
C LYS A 278 -43.49 -37.92 -39.60
N LYS A 279 -43.84 -37.52 -38.38
CA LYS A 279 -44.81 -38.20 -37.51
C LYS A 279 -46.21 -38.25 -38.13
N ILE A 280 -46.72 -37.12 -38.64
CA ILE A 280 -48.03 -37.04 -39.29
C ILE A 280 -48.07 -37.84 -40.60
N LYS A 281 -46.98 -37.85 -41.37
CA LYS A 281 -46.90 -38.66 -42.61
C LYS A 281 -46.85 -40.15 -42.32
N ALA A 282 -46.05 -40.55 -41.32
CA ALA A 282 -45.83 -41.94 -40.93
C ALA A 282 -47.00 -42.59 -40.18
N SER A 283 -47.90 -41.81 -39.58
CA SER A 283 -49.06 -42.36 -38.88
C SER A 283 -49.97 -43.14 -39.85
N THR A 284 -50.15 -44.43 -39.60
CA THR A 284 -51.05 -45.32 -40.37
C THR A 284 -52.52 -45.21 -39.93
N GLU A 285 -52.78 -44.61 -38.76
CA GLU A 285 -54.12 -44.51 -38.16
C GLU A 285 -54.98 -43.38 -38.75
N LEU A 286 -54.36 -42.36 -39.34
CA LEU A 286 -55.06 -41.18 -39.87
C LEU A 286 -55.44 -41.35 -41.34
N LYS A 287 -56.69 -40.99 -41.69
CA LYS A 287 -57.12 -40.89 -43.09
C LYS A 287 -56.41 -39.73 -43.79
N GLU A 288 -56.37 -39.76 -45.12
CA GLU A 288 -55.66 -38.75 -45.91
C GLU A 288 -56.19 -37.32 -45.70
N GLU A 289 -57.50 -37.16 -45.51
CA GLU A 289 -58.14 -35.88 -45.17
C GLU A 289 -57.76 -35.38 -43.76
N GLU A 290 -57.64 -36.29 -42.79
CA GLU A 290 -57.22 -35.95 -41.42
C GLU A 290 -55.73 -35.57 -41.38
N LYS A 291 -54.90 -36.21 -42.21
CA LYS A 291 -53.49 -35.84 -42.39
C LYS A 291 -53.34 -34.44 -42.98
N LYS A 292 -54.15 -34.07 -43.98
CA LYS A 292 -54.15 -32.72 -44.55
C LYS A 292 -54.53 -31.67 -43.50
N LEU A 293 -55.56 -31.94 -42.70
CA LEU A 293 -55.98 -31.06 -41.62
C LEU A 293 -54.91 -30.92 -40.54
N ALA A 294 -54.25 -32.03 -40.15
CA ALA A 294 -53.13 -32.00 -39.20
C ALA A 294 -51.91 -31.20 -39.73
N LEU A 295 -51.59 -31.31 -41.02
CA LEU A 295 -50.53 -30.51 -41.65
C LEU A 295 -50.90 -29.02 -41.69
N GLN A 296 -52.16 -28.69 -41.96
CA GLN A 296 -52.64 -27.30 -41.89
C GLN A 296 -52.51 -26.73 -40.47
N GLN A 297 -52.86 -27.52 -39.45
CA GLN A 297 -52.68 -27.12 -38.05
C GLN A 297 -51.20 -26.97 -37.68
N LEU A 298 -50.33 -27.84 -38.20
CA LEU A 298 -48.88 -27.73 -38.01
C LEU A 298 -48.34 -26.42 -38.60
N LEU A 299 -48.75 -26.07 -39.81
CA LEU A 299 -48.37 -24.81 -40.47
C LEU A 299 -48.90 -23.58 -39.70
N TYR A 300 -50.11 -23.64 -39.17
CA TYR A 300 -50.64 -22.57 -38.32
C TYR A 300 -49.80 -22.40 -37.03
N LYS A 301 -49.35 -23.50 -36.42
CA LYS A 301 -48.46 -23.44 -35.25
C LYS A 301 -47.08 -22.88 -35.62
N GLU A 302 -46.50 -23.33 -36.75
CA GLU A 302 -45.22 -22.82 -37.27
C GLU A 302 -45.27 -21.30 -37.52
N THR A 303 -46.27 -20.83 -38.25
CA THR A 303 -46.45 -19.39 -38.54
C THR A 303 -46.62 -18.57 -37.25
N LYS A 304 -47.35 -19.07 -36.26
CA LYS A 304 -47.49 -18.41 -34.96
C LYS A 304 -46.16 -18.32 -34.19
N ILE A 305 -45.35 -19.37 -34.24
CA ILE A 305 -44.02 -19.37 -33.60
C ILE A 305 -43.07 -18.42 -34.34
N LEU A 306 -43.06 -18.41 -35.67
CA LEU A 306 -42.28 -17.46 -36.47
C LEU A 306 -42.65 -16.00 -36.13
N GLN A 307 -43.94 -15.68 -36.08
CA GLN A 307 -44.40 -14.35 -35.66
C GLN A 307 -43.93 -13.98 -34.25
N GLN A 308 -43.87 -14.96 -33.34
CA GLN A 308 -43.37 -14.73 -31.98
C GLN A 308 -41.85 -14.50 -31.97
N ILE A 309 -41.08 -15.25 -32.77
CA ILE A 309 -39.64 -15.04 -32.94
C ILE A 309 -39.38 -13.64 -33.51
N ASP A 310 -40.17 -13.20 -34.50
CA ASP A 310 -40.06 -11.85 -35.06
C ASP A 310 -40.34 -10.76 -34.02
N ARG A 311 -41.36 -10.93 -33.17
CA ARG A 311 -41.63 -10.01 -32.05
C ARG A 311 -40.45 -9.96 -31.08
N LEU A 312 -39.89 -11.12 -30.71
CA LEU A 312 -38.70 -11.18 -29.86
C LEU A 312 -37.51 -10.48 -30.52
N LYS A 313 -37.32 -10.63 -31.83
CA LYS A 313 -36.28 -9.93 -32.59
C LYS A 313 -36.45 -8.42 -32.55
N ILE A 314 -37.68 -7.91 -32.66
CA ILE A 314 -37.97 -6.48 -32.52
C ILE A 314 -37.63 -5.99 -31.11
N ILE A 315 -38.10 -6.69 -30.06
CA ILE A 315 -37.83 -6.33 -28.66
C ILE A 315 -36.33 -6.35 -28.37
N ALA A 316 -35.63 -7.41 -28.80
CA ALA A 316 -34.19 -7.54 -28.66
C ALA A 316 -33.45 -6.43 -29.40
N ASN A 317 -33.88 -6.06 -30.61
CA ASN A 317 -33.26 -4.96 -31.35
C ASN A 317 -33.42 -3.61 -30.64
N VAL A 318 -34.58 -3.33 -30.02
CA VAL A 318 -34.78 -2.11 -29.22
C VAL A 318 -33.86 -2.13 -27.99
N ALA A 319 -33.86 -3.22 -27.21
CA ALA A 319 -33.00 -3.35 -26.04
C ALA A 319 -31.51 -3.29 -26.40
N ASN A 320 -31.09 -3.94 -27.48
CA ASN A 320 -29.71 -3.91 -27.97
C ASN A 320 -29.29 -2.52 -28.45
N LYS A 321 -30.20 -1.73 -29.05
CA LYS A 321 -29.92 -0.33 -29.40
C LYS A 321 -29.68 0.50 -28.15
N GLU A 322 -30.53 0.35 -27.13
CA GLU A 322 -30.34 1.04 -25.85
C GLU A 322 -29.05 0.63 -25.15
N GLU A 323 -28.73 -0.67 -25.12
CA GLU A 323 -27.48 -1.16 -24.55
C GLU A 323 -26.25 -0.63 -25.31
N LYS A 324 -26.33 -0.52 -26.65
CA LYS A 324 -25.28 0.10 -27.47
C LYS A 324 -25.08 1.57 -27.13
N ILE A 325 -26.18 2.34 -27.01
CA ILE A 325 -26.11 3.76 -26.62
C ILE A 325 -25.47 3.89 -25.23
N ASN A 326 -25.90 3.10 -24.24
CA ASN A 326 -25.32 3.14 -22.90
C ASN A 326 -23.83 2.78 -22.88
N LYS A 327 -23.42 1.76 -23.64
CA LYS A 327 -22.00 1.39 -23.79
C LYS A 327 -21.20 2.50 -24.47
N PHE A 328 -21.78 3.13 -25.49
CA PHE A 328 -21.17 4.24 -26.20
C PHE A 328 -20.96 5.46 -25.29
N LEU A 329 -21.98 5.88 -24.55
CA LEU A 329 -21.89 6.96 -23.57
C LEU A 329 -20.88 6.66 -22.47
N LYS A 330 -20.91 5.43 -21.93
CA LYS A 330 -19.96 5.00 -20.90
C LYS A 330 -18.51 5.06 -21.39
N ALA A 331 -18.25 4.53 -22.59
CA ALA A 331 -16.91 4.54 -23.18
C ALA A 331 -16.36 5.95 -23.45
N MET A 332 -17.23 6.95 -23.69
CA MET A 332 -16.81 8.36 -23.79
C MET A 332 -16.53 8.99 -22.41
N SER A 333 -17.26 8.56 -21.37
CA SER A 333 -17.12 9.06 -20.00
C SER A 333 -15.96 8.41 -19.21
N ASP A 334 -15.54 7.22 -19.62
CA ASP A 334 -14.53 6.43 -18.91
C ASP A 334 -13.18 7.19 -18.85
N PRO A 335 -12.45 7.11 -17.72
CA PRO A 335 -11.14 7.74 -17.59
C PRO A 335 -10.14 7.16 -18.61
N LYS A 336 -9.16 7.97 -19.00
CA LYS A 336 -8.07 7.50 -19.85
C LYS A 336 -7.02 6.83 -18.99
N ASN A 337 -6.64 5.61 -19.34
CA ASN A 337 -5.57 4.89 -18.64
C ASN A 337 -4.24 5.31 -19.26
N TRP A 338 -3.41 5.98 -18.48
CA TRP A 338 -2.05 6.37 -18.87
C TRP A 338 -1.05 5.44 -18.21
N GLU A 339 -0.16 4.89 -19.02
CA GLU A 339 0.96 4.10 -18.53
C GLU A 339 2.05 5.06 -18.05
N ARG A 340 2.44 4.92 -16.79
CA ARG A 340 3.57 5.64 -16.22
C ARG A 340 4.87 4.95 -16.64
N SER A 341 5.99 5.67 -16.57
CA SER A 341 7.34 5.11 -16.76
C SER A 341 7.67 3.90 -15.88
N ASP A 342 6.89 3.67 -14.82
CA ASP A 342 7.04 2.57 -13.85
C ASP A 342 6.09 1.37 -14.15
N GLU A 343 5.57 1.22 -15.37
CA GLU A 343 4.61 0.18 -15.81
C GLU A 343 3.27 0.13 -15.03
N ARG A 344 3.00 1.15 -14.21
CA ARG A 344 1.74 1.30 -13.48
C ARG A 344 0.75 2.11 -14.32
N MET A 345 -0.49 1.61 -14.39
CA MET A 345 -1.60 2.30 -15.04
C MET A 345 -2.23 3.31 -14.09
N THR A 346 -2.29 4.57 -14.50
CA THR A 346 -3.01 5.65 -13.79
C THR A 346 -4.24 6.06 -14.57
N GLU A 347 -5.39 6.11 -13.90
CA GLU A 347 -6.65 6.60 -14.46
C GLU A 347 -6.67 8.13 -14.42
N VAL A 348 -6.78 8.76 -15.60
CA VAL A 348 -6.76 10.22 -15.76
C VAL A 348 -8.08 10.71 -16.33
N HIS A 349 -8.78 11.54 -15.58
CA HIS A 349 -9.93 12.29 -16.07
C HIS A 349 -9.46 13.57 -16.75
N THR A 350 -9.66 13.64 -18.07
CA THR A 350 -9.45 14.86 -18.86
C THR A 350 -10.71 15.74 -18.83
N PRO A 351 -10.59 17.05 -19.10
CA PRO A 351 -11.76 17.95 -19.21
C PRO A 351 -12.81 17.46 -20.22
N PHE A 352 -12.38 16.72 -21.25
CA PHE A 352 -13.28 16.16 -22.25
C PHE A 352 -14.04 14.94 -21.74
N THR A 353 -13.38 14.05 -21.00
CA THR A 353 -14.02 12.88 -20.36
C THR A 353 -14.94 13.30 -19.21
N THR A 354 -14.61 14.36 -18.46
CA THR A 354 -15.52 14.89 -17.43
C THR A 354 -16.77 15.51 -18.06
N ARG A 355 -16.62 16.30 -19.13
CA ARG A 355 -17.74 16.82 -19.91
C ARG A 355 -18.59 15.72 -20.52
N ALA A 356 -17.97 14.67 -21.08
CA ALA A 356 -18.71 13.52 -21.62
C ALA A 356 -19.50 12.78 -20.52
N LYS A 357 -18.96 12.70 -19.30
CA LYS A 357 -19.65 12.14 -18.14
C LYS A 357 -20.85 12.99 -17.73
N GLU A 358 -20.70 14.31 -17.64
CA GLU A 358 -21.80 15.24 -17.36
C GLU A 358 -22.92 15.12 -18.39
N LEU A 359 -22.58 15.04 -19.67
CA LEU A 359 -23.55 14.85 -20.76
C LEU A 359 -24.27 13.49 -20.68
N MET A 360 -23.54 12.42 -20.32
CA MET A 360 -24.13 11.10 -20.07
C MET A 360 -25.12 11.14 -18.91
N ASP A 361 -24.76 11.80 -17.81
CA ASP A 361 -25.60 11.92 -16.62
C ASP A 361 -26.89 12.71 -16.93
N LEU A 362 -26.79 13.80 -17.71
CA LEU A 362 -27.96 14.53 -18.20
C LEU A 362 -28.85 13.67 -19.11
N TYR A 363 -28.28 12.90 -20.02
CA TYR A 363 -29.05 12.00 -20.88
C TYR A 363 -29.78 10.93 -20.08
N ASN A 364 -29.12 10.33 -19.09
CA ASN A 364 -29.73 9.38 -18.18
C ASN A 364 -30.85 10.03 -17.35
N GLY A 365 -30.64 11.26 -16.86
CA GLY A 365 -31.65 12.05 -16.17
C GLY A 365 -32.88 12.36 -17.04
N LEU A 366 -32.68 12.65 -18.33
CA LEU A 366 -33.78 12.87 -19.28
C LEU A 366 -34.60 11.59 -19.54
N LYS A 367 -33.98 10.42 -19.48
CA LYS A 367 -34.62 9.11 -19.72
C LYS A 367 -35.24 8.49 -18.47
N LEU A 368 -34.83 8.91 -17.27
CA LEU A 368 -35.29 8.35 -16.00
C LEU A 368 -36.82 8.56 -15.83
N PRO A 369 -37.61 7.49 -15.61
CA PRO A 369 -39.04 7.61 -15.38
C PRO A 369 -39.36 7.95 -13.91
N TYR A 370 -40.57 8.47 -13.65
CA TYR A 370 -41.11 8.70 -12.31
C TYR A 370 -40.34 9.71 -11.42
N LEU A 371 -39.83 10.79 -12.03
CA LEU A 371 -39.28 11.90 -11.24
C LEU A 371 -40.41 12.72 -10.63
N SER A 372 -40.13 13.35 -9.48
CA SER A 372 -40.97 14.44 -9.02
C SER A 372 -40.92 15.61 -10.02
N ILE A 373 -41.96 16.46 -9.99
CA ILE A 373 -42.05 17.61 -10.91
C ILE A 373 -40.83 18.53 -10.72
N ASP A 374 -40.41 18.77 -9.49
CA ASP A 374 -39.29 19.65 -9.17
C ASP A 374 -37.95 19.06 -9.66
N GLU A 375 -37.69 17.78 -9.41
CA GLU A 375 -36.50 17.10 -9.92
C GLU A 375 -36.47 17.09 -11.46
N ARG A 376 -37.63 16.89 -12.10
CA ARG A 376 -37.72 16.90 -13.56
C ARG A 376 -37.44 18.28 -14.13
N LEU A 377 -38.02 19.33 -13.53
CA LEU A 377 -37.77 20.71 -13.93
C LEU A 377 -36.29 21.07 -13.74
N ASP A 378 -35.65 20.55 -12.69
CA ASP A 378 -34.22 20.78 -12.45
C ASP A 378 -33.34 20.10 -13.51
N VAL A 379 -33.61 18.84 -13.87
CA VAL A 379 -32.90 18.16 -14.97
C VAL A 379 -33.09 18.90 -16.30
N LEU A 380 -34.32 19.36 -16.58
CA LEU A 380 -34.62 20.15 -17.78
C LEU A 380 -33.87 21.48 -17.79
N LEU A 381 -33.77 22.14 -16.64
CA LEU A 381 -33.02 23.38 -16.48
C LEU A 381 -31.53 23.14 -16.76
N HIS A 382 -30.90 22.17 -16.11
CA HIS A 382 -29.49 21.83 -16.32
C HIS A 382 -29.19 21.45 -17.79
N THR A 383 -30.09 20.69 -18.43
CA THR A 383 -30.00 20.37 -19.86
C THR A 383 -30.10 21.64 -20.73
N LYS A 384 -30.97 22.57 -20.38
CA LYS A 384 -31.13 23.84 -21.10
C LYS A 384 -29.88 24.71 -21.03
N TRP A 385 -29.23 24.80 -19.86
CA TRP A 385 -28.00 25.57 -19.70
C TRP A 385 -26.84 24.99 -20.51
N THR A 386 -26.64 23.67 -20.48
CA THR A 386 -25.54 23.01 -21.22
C THR A 386 -25.71 23.12 -22.73
N VAL A 387 -26.94 23.03 -23.23
CA VAL A 387 -27.24 23.14 -24.66
C VAL A 387 -27.13 24.59 -25.17
N ARG A 388 -27.38 25.58 -24.31
CA ARG A 388 -27.26 27.02 -24.64
C ARG A 388 -25.83 27.50 -24.82
N GLU A 389 -24.82 26.69 -24.50
CA GLU A 389 -23.42 27.02 -24.82
C GLU A 389 -23.18 27.15 -26.34
N PHE A 390 -24.03 26.55 -27.17
CA PHE A 390 -23.90 26.59 -28.63
C PHE A 390 -25.20 27.00 -29.31
N ASP A 391 -25.10 27.96 -30.24
CA ASP A 391 -26.24 28.43 -31.02
C ASP A 391 -26.30 27.73 -32.38
N CYS A 392 -27.12 26.67 -32.49
CA CYS A 392 -27.42 26.02 -33.77
C CYS A 392 -28.89 25.56 -33.85
N ASN A 393 -29.33 25.08 -35.01
CA ASN A 393 -30.72 24.66 -35.20
C ASN A 393 -31.11 23.49 -34.26
N LEU A 394 -30.18 22.56 -34.02
CA LEU A 394 -30.40 21.43 -33.10
C LEU A 394 -30.59 21.91 -31.66
N THR A 395 -29.75 22.83 -31.17
CA THR A 395 -29.84 23.34 -29.80
C THR A 395 -31.10 24.18 -29.58
N ARG A 396 -31.53 24.96 -30.59
CA ARG A 396 -32.81 25.68 -30.57
C ARG A 396 -34.01 24.74 -30.47
N GLU A 397 -34.03 23.66 -31.24
CA GLU A 397 -35.11 22.67 -31.18
C GLU A 397 -35.17 21.95 -29.82
N ILE A 398 -34.01 21.62 -29.24
CA ILE A 398 -33.94 21.04 -27.88
C ILE A 398 -34.50 22.03 -26.85
N VAL A 399 -34.08 23.29 -26.88
CA VAL A 399 -34.55 24.33 -25.95
C VAL A 399 -36.07 24.54 -26.08
N ASP A 400 -36.60 24.60 -27.29
CA ASP A 400 -38.04 24.72 -27.54
C ASP A 400 -38.83 23.53 -26.96
N LEU A 401 -38.30 22.31 -27.08
CA LEU A 401 -38.93 21.12 -26.51
C LEU A 401 -38.87 21.12 -24.98
N ILE A 402 -37.75 21.56 -24.40
CA ILE A 402 -37.62 21.72 -22.94
C ILE A 402 -38.64 22.73 -22.42
N ASP A 403 -38.78 23.89 -23.07
CA ASP A 403 -39.71 24.93 -22.63
C ASP A 403 -41.16 24.48 -22.76
N ARG A 404 -41.50 23.71 -23.80
CA ARG A 404 -42.81 23.07 -23.94
C ARG A 404 -43.05 22.01 -22.87
N GLU A 405 -42.06 21.19 -22.52
CA GLU A 405 -42.20 20.20 -21.44
C GLU A 405 -42.44 20.89 -20.09
N ALA A 406 -41.63 21.90 -19.77
CA ALA A 406 -41.74 22.66 -18.52
C ALA A 406 -43.10 23.34 -18.38
N ASP A 407 -43.60 23.98 -19.44
CA ASP A 407 -44.93 24.61 -19.45
C ASP A 407 -46.05 23.57 -19.27
N MET A 408 -45.96 22.41 -19.91
CA MET A 408 -46.95 21.34 -19.72
C MET A 408 -46.91 20.71 -18.32
N LEU A 409 -45.73 20.59 -17.71
CA LEU A 409 -45.57 20.12 -16.33
C LEU A 409 -46.16 21.13 -15.33
N ASN A 410 -45.87 22.42 -15.51
CA ASN A 410 -46.42 23.49 -14.67
C ASN A 410 -47.95 23.59 -14.76
N ARG A 411 -48.53 23.19 -15.90
CA ARG A 411 -49.99 23.07 -16.11
C ARG A 411 -50.60 21.77 -15.59
N GLY A 412 -49.81 20.89 -14.97
CA GLY A 412 -50.29 19.64 -14.37
C GLY A 412 -50.72 18.56 -15.37
N ARG A 413 -50.14 18.53 -16.58
CA ARG A 413 -50.45 17.48 -17.58
C ARG A 413 -49.91 16.12 -17.11
N SER A 414 -50.64 15.05 -17.42
CA SER A 414 -50.22 13.69 -17.08
C SER A 414 -48.96 13.27 -17.83
N GLU A 415 -48.10 12.50 -17.17
CA GLU A 415 -46.83 12.03 -17.76
C GLU A 415 -47.04 11.18 -19.03
N SER A 416 -48.15 10.45 -19.12
CA SER A 416 -48.52 9.67 -20.31
C SER A 416 -48.67 10.52 -21.57
N SER A 417 -49.15 11.76 -21.44
CA SER A 417 -49.28 12.69 -22.57
C SER A 417 -47.93 13.25 -23.03
N LEU A 418 -46.88 13.14 -22.20
CA LEU A 418 -45.54 13.69 -22.45
C LEU A 418 -44.58 12.65 -23.03
N GLU A 419 -44.95 11.37 -23.10
CA GLU A 419 -44.07 10.28 -23.52
C GLU A 419 -43.43 10.52 -24.89
N GLY A 420 -44.22 10.96 -25.87
CA GLY A 420 -43.72 11.26 -27.22
C GLY A 420 -42.75 12.45 -27.24
N LEU A 421 -43.03 13.49 -26.46
CA LEU A 421 -42.14 14.65 -26.33
C LEU A 421 -40.83 14.26 -25.65
N ARG A 422 -40.89 13.53 -24.53
CA ARG A 422 -39.71 13.05 -23.79
C ARG A 422 -38.81 12.18 -24.67
N LYS A 423 -39.40 11.26 -25.47
CA LYS A 423 -38.65 10.45 -26.44
C LYS A 423 -37.96 11.30 -27.50
N ARG A 424 -38.64 12.31 -28.06
CA ARG A 424 -38.05 13.22 -29.04
C ARG A 424 -36.91 14.04 -28.43
N LEU A 425 -37.11 14.60 -27.24
CA LEU A 425 -36.10 15.37 -26.51
C LEU A 425 -34.85 14.52 -26.23
N ALA A 426 -35.02 13.30 -25.71
CA ALA A 426 -33.91 12.38 -25.45
C ALA A 426 -33.15 12.01 -26.73
N ASN A 427 -33.84 11.76 -27.84
CA ASN A 427 -33.20 11.44 -29.13
C ASN A 427 -32.42 12.62 -29.70
N LEU A 428 -32.96 13.85 -29.63
CA LEU A 428 -32.25 15.05 -30.08
C LEU A 428 -31.06 15.37 -29.18
N PHE A 429 -31.20 15.18 -27.87
CA PHE A 429 -30.09 15.33 -26.95
C PHE A 429 -29.00 14.27 -27.19
N LEU A 430 -29.36 13.03 -27.54
CA LEU A 430 -28.38 12.02 -27.96
C LEU A 430 -27.62 12.46 -29.21
N GLN A 431 -28.30 13.01 -30.22
CA GLN A 431 -27.66 13.57 -31.42
C GLN A 431 -26.70 14.72 -31.07
N PHE A 432 -27.05 15.55 -30.09
CA PHE A 432 -26.16 16.59 -29.56
C PHE A 432 -24.89 15.98 -28.95
N ILE A 433 -25.00 14.92 -28.15
CA ILE A 433 -23.84 14.23 -27.54
C ILE A 433 -22.96 13.53 -28.59
N GLU A 434 -23.56 12.98 -29.65
CA GLU A 434 -22.83 12.32 -30.74
C GLU A 434 -22.04 13.28 -31.63
N THR A 435 -22.34 14.58 -31.58
CA THR A 435 -21.71 15.58 -32.43
C THR A 435 -20.36 16.03 -31.85
N PRO A 436 -19.22 15.86 -32.56
CA PRO A 436 -17.89 16.19 -32.05
C PRO A 436 -17.64 17.65 -31.69
N GLU A 437 -18.45 18.56 -32.22
CA GLU A 437 -18.36 20.00 -31.91
C GLU A 437 -18.79 20.30 -30.47
N PHE A 438 -19.77 19.54 -29.95
CA PHE A 438 -20.31 19.73 -28.61
C PHE A 438 -19.67 18.78 -27.58
N ASN A 439 -19.26 17.59 -28.04
CA ASN A 439 -18.55 16.58 -27.26
C ASN A 439 -17.28 16.11 -27.99
N PRO A 440 -16.09 16.63 -27.62
CA PRO A 440 -14.84 16.26 -28.27
C PRO A 440 -14.50 14.76 -28.21
N GLU A 441 -14.95 14.01 -27.18
CA GLU A 441 -14.69 12.56 -27.09
C GLU A 441 -15.51 11.76 -28.13
N ALA A 442 -16.62 12.30 -28.65
CA ALA A 442 -17.42 11.65 -29.69
C ALA A 442 -16.64 11.47 -31.00
N ALA A 443 -15.61 12.30 -31.25
CA ALA A 443 -14.74 12.19 -32.43
C ALA A 443 -14.06 10.81 -32.56
N ARG A 444 -13.79 10.13 -31.44
CA ARG A 444 -13.14 8.82 -31.41
C ARG A 444 -13.98 7.71 -32.02
N PHE A 445 -15.30 7.87 -32.00
CA PHE A 445 -16.24 6.83 -32.40
C PHE A 445 -16.92 7.14 -33.74
N GLN A 446 -16.54 8.24 -34.40
CA GLN A 446 -17.05 8.59 -35.72
C GLN A 446 -16.43 7.67 -36.79
N LYS A 447 -17.29 7.03 -37.60
CA LYS A 447 -16.85 6.08 -38.64
C LYS A 447 -16.09 6.73 -39.80
N VAL A 448 -16.29 8.04 -40.02
CA VAL A 448 -15.64 8.81 -41.08
C VAL A 448 -14.65 9.78 -40.43
N PRO A 449 -13.35 9.74 -40.81
CA PRO A 449 -12.37 10.70 -40.34
C PRO A 449 -12.82 12.14 -40.58
N ARG A 450 -12.63 13.00 -39.56
CA ARG A 450 -13.05 14.42 -39.57
C ARG A 450 -12.49 15.21 -40.76
N GLU A 451 -11.35 14.80 -41.29
CA GLU A 451 -10.68 15.41 -42.46
C GLU A 451 -11.52 15.32 -43.75
N LEU A 452 -12.20 14.19 -43.97
CA LEU A 452 -13.03 13.98 -45.15
C LEU A 452 -14.34 14.79 -45.08
N LEU A 453 -14.90 14.98 -43.89
CA LEU A 453 -16.11 15.79 -43.69
C LEU A 453 -15.84 17.28 -43.93
N LYS A 454 -14.67 17.79 -43.48
CA LYS A 454 -14.25 19.18 -43.75
C LYS A 454 -14.05 19.43 -45.25
N GLN A 455 -13.49 18.46 -45.99
CA GLN A 455 -13.32 18.56 -47.45
C GLN A 455 -14.65 18.64 -48.20
N THR A 456 -15.67 17.89 -47.77
CA THR A 456 -16.99 17.96 -48.43
C THR A 456 -17.73 19.27 -48.18
N GLN A 457 -17.52 19.92 -47.03
CA GLN A 457 -18.10 21.24 -46.75
C GLN A 457 -17.40 22.36 -47.53
N SER A 458 -16.09 22.26 -47.78
CA SER A 458 -15.38 23.22 -48.63
C SER A 458 -15.78 23.12 -50.11
N ILE A 459 -16.16 21.94 -50.60
CA ILE A 459 -16.56 21.73 -52.01
C ILE A 459 -17.98 22.23 -52.31
N ILE A 460 -18.83 22.42 -51.28
CA ILE A 460 -20.20 22.92 -51.44
C ILE A 460 -20.25 24.47 -51.33
N PHE A 461 -19.17 25.11 -50.88
CA PHE A 461 -19.05 26.56 -50.72
C PHE A 461 -17.97 27.22 -51.60
N GLU A 462 -17.44 26.50 -52.59
CA GLU A 462 -16.88 27.05 -53.83
C GLU A 462 -17.91 26.89 -54.96
#